data_AF-A0AB33KK58-F1
#
_entry.id   AF-A0AB33KK58-F1
#
_cell.length_a   1.000
_cell.length_b   1.000
_cell.length_c   1.000
_cell.angle_alpha   90.00
_cell.angle_beta   90.00
_cell.angle_gamma   90.00
#
_symmetry.space_group_name_H-M   'P 1'
#
loop_
_entity.id
_entity.type
_entity.pdbx_description
1 polymer ?
#
loop_
_entity_poly.entity_id
_entity_poly.type
_entity_poly.pdbx_seq_one_letter_code
_entity_poly.pdbx_strand_id
1 'polypeptide(L)'
;MRIGVDVLAIGELDRLHTRGWFRRHTYDREELELAGSLSPSRAREFLAGRFAAKEAVLKVLGTGFGKGISPAHVRVLRDDRSAPVVRLAGAAARRADELGIGAIAVSIAHKDACVVAVAIGGTSPDDMALGPDRAAAGTRIALEKIARSRADIGKARNGNA
;
A
#
# COMPACT_ATOMS: atom_id res chain seq x y z
N MET A 1 5.19 9.70 -11.38
CA MET A 1 4.06 8.76 -11.34
C MET A 1 4.53 7.36 -11.75
N ARG A 2 4.15 6.32 -11.00
CA ARG A 2 4.42 4.90 -11.29
C ARG A 2 3.11 4.13 -11.33
N ILE A 3 3.04 3.12 -12.20
CA ILE A 3 1.90 2.24 -12.35
C ILE A 3 2.32 0.78 -12.14
N GLY A 4 1.45 0.00 -11.52
CA GLY A 4 1.56 -1.45 -11.46
C GLY A 4 0.23 -2.08 -11.86
N VAL A 5 0.29 -3.13 -12.68
CA VAL A 5 -0.88 -3.90 -13.08
C VAL A 5 -0.57 -5.36 -12.83
N ASP A 6 -1.55 -6.08 -12.29
CA ASP A 6 -1.48 -7.52 -12.11
C ASP A 6 -2.80 -8.20 -12.46
N VAL A 7 -2.72 -9.37 -13.06
CA VAL A 7 -3.86 -10.20 -13.47
C VAL A 7 -3.61 -11.60 -12.96
N LEU A 8 -4.63 -12.19 -12.34
CA LEU A 8 -4.52 -13.49 -11.71
C LEU A 8 -5.79 -14.31 -11.97
N ALA A 9 -5.64 -15.59 -12.32
CA ALA A 9 -6.78 -16.49 -12.31
C ALA A 9 -7.18 -16.80 -10.86
N ILE A 10 -8.47 -16.75 -10.53
CA ILE A 10 -8.98 -16.94 -9.16
C ILE A 10 -8.49 -18.27 -8.56
N GLY A 11 -8.35 -19.32 -9.39
CA GLY A 11 -7.89 -20.63 -8.96
C GLY A 11 -6.39 -20.84 -8.89
N GLU A 12 -5.58 -19.87 -9.32
CA GLU A 12 -4.13 -20.02 -9.41
C GLU A 12 -3.47 -20.22 -8.03
N LEU A 13 -4.09 -19.66 -6.99
CA LEU A 13 -3.59 -19.74 -5.61
C LEU A 13 -4.18 -20.88 -4.79
N ASP A 14 -5.13 -21.67 -5.33
CA ASP A 14 -5.88 -22.66 -4.53
C ASP A 14 -4.96 -23.64 -3.80
N ARG A 15 -4.00 -24.21 -4.53
CA ARG A 15 -3.05 -25.17 -3.97
C ARG A 15 -2.17 -24.51 -2.90
N LEU A 16 -1.79 -23.25 -3.08
CA LEU A 16 -0.99 -22.51 -2.11
C LEU A 16 -1.80 -22.11 -0.88
N HIS A 17 -3.08 -21.77 -1.02
CA HIS A 17 -3.96 -21.43 0.10
C HIS A 17 -4.25 -22.60 1.04
N THR A 18 -4.09 -23.86 0.58
CA THR A 18 -4.10 -25.03 1.48
C THR A 18 -2.97 -24.99 2.51
N ARG A 19 -1.89 -24.25 2.23
CA ARG A 19 -0.72 -24.14 3.10
C ARG A 19 -0.91 -22.97 4.06
N GLY A 20 -1.14 -23.27 5.35
CA GLY A 20 -1.36 -22.23 6.36
C GLY A 20 -0.22 -21.21 6.47
N TRP A 21 1.04 -21.62 6.25
CA TRP A 21 2.18 -20.70 6.24
C TRP A 21 2.10 -19.68 5.10
N PHE A 22 1.61 -20.07 3.92
CA PHE A 22 1.48 -19.17 2.78
C PHE A 22 0.46 -18.09 3.09
N ARG A 23 -0.71 -18.47 3.63
CA ARG A 23 -1.74 -17.48 4.03
C ARG A 23 -1.20 -16.46 5.03
N ARG A 24 -0.49 -16.91 6.07
CA ARG A 24 0.08 -16.03 7.10
C ARG A 24 1.23 -15.16 6.60
N HIS A 25 2.00 -15.63 5.63
CA HIS A 25 3.09 -14.87 5.04
C HIS A 25 2.58 -13.82 4.03
N THR A 26 1.52 -14.16 3.31
CA THR A 26 1.03 -13.36 2.19
C THR A 26 0.05 -12.27 2.60
N TYR A 27 -0.84 -12.56 3.54
CA TYR A 27 -1.92 -11.68 3.93
C TYR A 27 -1.73 -11.15 5.34
N ASP A 28 -2.17 -9.91 5.53
CA ASP A 28 -2.32 -9.31 6.83
C ASP A 28 -3.46 -10.00 7.62
N ARG A 29 -3.40 -9.89 8.94
CA ARG A 29 -4.39 -10.52 9.83
C ARG A 29 -5.81 -10.05 9.53
N GLU A 30 -6.02 -8.75 9.34
CA GLU A 30 -7.35 -8.19 9.06
C GLU A 30 -7.90 -8.68 7.71
N GLU A 31 -7.04 -8.87 6.70
CA GLU A 31 -7.44 -9.43 5.40
C GLU A 31 -7.92 -10.88 5.56
N LEU A 32 -7.24 -11.68 6.40
CA LEU A 32 -7.63 -13.07 6.67
C LEU A 32 -8.91 -13.18 7.50
N GLU A 33 -9.11 -12.28 8.46
CA GLU A 33 -10.34 -12.19 9.26
C GLU A 33 -11.54 -11.84 8.37
N LEU A 34 -11.40 -10.82 7.51
CA LEU A 34 -12.43 -10.47 6.52
C LEU A 34 -12.70 -11.60 5.54
N ALA A 35 -11.68 -12.33 5.08
CA ALA A 35 -11.90 -13.49 4.22
C ALA A 35 -12.66 -14.61 4.95
N GLY A 36 -12.41 -14.78 6.25
CA GLY A 36 -13.07 -15.79 7.10
C GLY A 36 -14.55 -15.53 7.35
N SER A 37 -15.01 -14.27 7.22
CA SER A 37 -16.42 -13.92 7.36
C SER A 37 -17.23 -14.04 6.06
N LEU A 38 -16.60 -14.44 4.95
CA LEU A 38 -17.24 -14.60 3.63
C LEU A 38 -17.55 -16.07 3.32
N SER A 39 -18.46 -16.31 2.36
CA SER A 39 -18.65 -17.65 1.82
C SER A 39 -17.37 -18.18 1.16
N PRO A 40 -17.13 -19.50 1.08
CA PRO A 40 -15.88 -20.05 0.55
C PRO A 40 -15.51 -19.52 -0.85
N SER A 41 -16.49 -19.42 -1.74
CA SER A 41 -16.31 -18.86 -3.09
C SER A 41 -15.91 -17.39 -3.06
N ARG A 42 -16.58 -16.57 -2.23
CA ARG A 42 -16.27 -15.14 -2.10
C ARG A 42 -14.95 -14.90 -1.38
N ALA A 43 -14.58 -15.73 -0.42
CA ALA A 43 -13.29 -15.69 0.25
C ALA A 43 -12.14 -15.97 -0.74
N ARG A 44 -12.31 -16.95 -1.62
CA ARG A 44 -11.35 -17.28 -2.69
C ARG A 44 -11.14 -16.11 -3.64
N GLU A 45 -12.21 -15.54 -4.18
CA GLU A 45 -12.16 -14.36 -5.05
C GLU A 45 -11.57 -13.14 -4.33
N PHE A 46 -11.93 -12.92 -3.07
CA PHE A 46 -11.40 -11.85 -2.23
C PHE A 46 -9.88 -11.96 -2.08
N LEU A 47 -9.37 -13.13 -1.68
CA LEU A 47 -7.93 -13.35 -1.45
C LEU A 47 -7.13 -13.31 -2.75
N ALA A 48 -7.68 -13.79 -3.86
CA ALA A 48 -7.09 -13.63 -5.18
C ALA A 48 -6.94 -12.14 -5.54
N GLY A 49 -8.01 -11.35 -5.36
CA GLY A 49 -7.96 -9.90 -5.60
C GLY A 49 -6.92 -9.17 -4.74
N ARG A 50 -6.75 -9.57 -3.47
CA ARG A 50 -5.75 -8.96 -2.58
C ARG A 50 -4.34 -9.34 -2.98
N PHE A 51 -4.15 -10.56 -3.47
CA PHE A 51 -2.86 -10.99 -4.01
C PHE A 51 -2.46 -10.16 -5.23
N ALA A 52 -3.36 -10.03 -6.21
CA ALA A 52 -3.12 -9.21 -7.40
C ALA A 52 -2.87 -7.73 -7.01
N ALA A 53 -3.64 -7.19 -6.05
CA ALA A 53 -3.42 -5.83 -5.55
C ALA A 53 -2.04 -5.67 -4.90
N LYS A 54 -1.58 -6.64 -4.10
CA LYS A 54 -0.24 -6.62 -3.51
C LYS A 54 0.84 -6.63 -4.58
N GLU A 55 0.73 -7.47 -5.60
CA GLU A 55 1.67 -7.49 -6.74
C GLU A 55 1.68 -6.16 -7.50
N ALA A 56 0.50 -5.61 -7.80
CA ALA A 56 0.39 -4.30 -8.44
C ALA A 56 1.08 -3.20 -7.62
N VAL A 57 0.91 -3.20 -6.29
CA VAL A 57 1.59 -2.26 -5.39
C VAL A 57 3.10 -2.48 -5.38
N LEU A 58 3.58 -3.73 -5.35
CA LEU A 58 5.02 -4.01 -5.40
C LEU A 58 5.67 -3.56 -6.71
N LYS A 59 4.95 -3.67 -7.83
CA LYS A 59 5.37 -3.11 -9.13
C LYS A 59 5.49 -1.57 -9.06
N VAL A 60 4.56 -0.88 -8.39
CA VAL A 60 4.68 0.57 -8.10
C VAL A 60 5.93 0.86 -7.27
N LEU A 61 6.27 0.01 -6.30
CA LEU A 61 7.49 0.11 -5.47
C LEU A 61 8.77 -0.34 -6.19
N GLY A 62 8.69 -0.71 -7.47
CA GLY A 62 9.83 -1.16 -8.27
C GLY A 62 10.47 -2.44 -7.73
N THR A 63 9.66 -3.33 -7.13
CA THR A 63 10.11 -4.59 -6.52
C THR A 63 9.16 -5.74 -6.87
N GLY A 64 9.36 -6.92 -6.29
CA GLY A 64 8.48 -8.09 -6.43
C GLY A 64 8.54 -8.98 -5.20
N PHE A 65 7.69 -10.00 -5.13
CA PHE A 65 7.74 -10.96 -4.03
C PHE A 65 9.12 -11.63 -3.93
N GLY A 66 9.57 -11.85 -2.69
CA GLY A 66 10.87 -12.48 -2.41
C GLY A 66 12.07 -11.53 -2.50
N LYS A 67 11.91 -10.27 -2.91
CA LYS A 67 13.00 -9.27 -2.94
C LYS A 67 13.13 -8.49 -1.62
N GLY A 68 13.00 -9.18 -0.49
CA GLY A 68 13.14 -8.60 0.86
C GLY A 68 11.90 -7.86 1.39
N ILE A 69 10.80 -7.81 0.65
CA ILE A 69 9.51 -7.30 1.12
C ILE A 69 8.53 -8.46 1.28
N SER A 70 8.09 -8.67 2.53
CA SER A 70 6.97 -9.57 2.82
C SER A 70 5.70 -9.06 2.15
N PRO A 71 4.91 -9.89 1.45
CA PRO A 71 3.62 -9.48 0.89
C PRO A 71 2.66 -8.92 1.95
N ALA A 72 2.72 -9.43 3.19
CA ALA A 72 1.92 -8.94 4.30
C ALA A 72 2.25 -7.49 4.72
N HIS A 73 3.42 -6.97 4.33
CA HIS A 73 3.76 -5.55 4.51
C HIS A 73 2.96 -4.62 3.59
N VAL A 74 2.28 -5.16 2.57
CA VAL A 74 1.33 -4.43 1.73
C VAL A 74 -0.07 -4.87 2.14
N ARG A 75 -0.75 -4.11 2.97
CA ARG A 75 -2.09 -4.44 3.46
C ARG A 75 -3.13 -3.80 2.53
N VAL A 76 -4.11 -4.56 2.05
CA VAL A 76 -5.17 -4.08 1.16
C VAL A 76 -6.52 -4.25 1.85
N LEU A 77 -6.87 -3.21 2.61
CA LEU A 77 -8.06 -3.16 3.46
C LEU A 77 -9.25 -2.54 2.72
N ARG A 78 -10.35 -2.27 3.43
CA ARG A 78 -11.50 -1.53 2.92
C ARG A 78 -11.70 -0.26 3.74
N ASP A 79 -12.10 0.83 3.10
CA ASP A 79 -12.66 1.99 3.81
C ASP A 79 -14.15 1.81 4.14
N ASP A 80 -14.75 2.82 4.77
CA ASP A 80 -16.17 2.84 5.14
C ASP A 80 -17.11 2.79 3.92
N ARG A 81 -16.60 3.07 2.72
CA ARG A 81 -17.31 3.00 1.44
C ARG A 81 -17.00 1.70 0.68
N SER A 82 -16.33 0.74 1.33
CA SER A 82 -15.86 -0.52 0.76
C SER A 82 -14.80 -0.41 -0.35
N ALA A 83 -14.23 0.78 -0.57
CA ALA A 83 -13.15 0.96 -1.52
C ALA A 83 -11.83 0.38 -0.96
N PRO A 84 -10.99 -0.25 -1.81
CA PRO A 84 -9.75 -0.84 -1.35
C PRO A 84 -8.72 0.24 -0.96
N VAL A 85 -8.11 0.10 0.23
CA VAL A 85 -7.11 1.04 0.75
C VAL A 85 -5.79 0.33 1.01
N VAL A 86 -4.70 0.90 0.47
CA VAL A 86 -3.34 0.39 0.69
C VAL A 86 -2.77 0.99 1.98
N ARG A 87 -2.24 0.11 2.85
CA ARG A 87 -1.41 0.49 4.00
C ARG A 87 -0.08 -0.26 3.92
N LEU A 88 1.01 0.49 3.83
CA LEU A 88 2.35 -0.07 3.79
C LEU A 88 2.94 -0.14 5.19
N ALA A 89 3.69 -1.20 5.47
CA ALA A 89 4.43 -1.40 6.71
C ALA A 89 5.85 -1.93 6.43
N GLY A 90 6.69 -1.99 7.46
CA GLY A 90 7.99 -2.65 7.41
C GLY A 90 8.85 -2.23 6.20
N ALA A 91 9.35 -3.21 5.46
CA ALA A 91 10.19 -2.98 4.29
C ALA A 91 9.46 -2.30 3.11
N ALA A 92 8.14 -2.49 2.98
CA ALA A 92 7.36 -1.84 1.91
C ALA A 92 7.23 -0.33 2.17
N ALA A 93 6.99 0.07 3.42
CA ALA A 93 6.93 1.48 3.82
C ALA A 93 8.27 2.18 3.60
N ARG A 94 9.38 1.58 4.07
CA ARG A 94 10.73 2.12 3.84
C ARG A 94 11.03 2.29 2.35
N ARG A 95 10.63 1.32 1.53
CA ARG A 95 10.83 1.40 0.09
C ARG A 95 10.01 2.53 -0.55
N ALA A 96 8.77 2.75 -0.09
CA ALA A 96 7.97 3.88 -0.55
C ALA A 96 8.64 5.22 -0.19
N ASP A 97 9.16 5.35 1.03
CA ASP A 97 9.87 6.54 1.51
C ASP A 97 11.14 6.83 0.67
N GLU A 98 11.98 5.82 0.44
CA GLU A 98 13.17 5.91 -0.43
C GLU A 98 12.83 6.41 -1.84
N LEU A 99 11.66 6.01 -2.32
CA LEU A 99 11.16 6.32 -3.64
C LEU A 99 10.39 7.65 -3.70
N GLY A 100 10.18 8.32 -2.56
CA GLY A 100 9.37 9.53 -2.45
C GLY A 100 7.88 9.31 -2.73
N ILE A 101 7.38 8.08 -2.62
CA ILE A 101 5.97 7.74 -2.89
C ILE A 101 5.16 7.98 -1.62
N GLY A 102 4.19 8.89 -1.69
CA GLY A 102 3.28 9.18 -0.58
C GLY A 102 2.14 8.17 -0.47
N ALA A 103 1.07 8.39 -1.24
CA ALA A 103 -0.08 7.48 -1.28
C ALA A 103 -0.04 6.59 -2.53
N ILE A 104 -0.57 5.37 -2.38
CA ILE A 104 -0.81 4.45 -3.48
C ILE A 104 -2.30 4.18 -3.57
N ALA A 105 -2.91 4.58 -4.69
CA ALA A 105 -4.29 4.23 -5.01
C ALA A 105 -4.31 2.85 -5.67
N VAL A 106 -5.33 2.05 -5.39
CA VAL A 106 -5.52 0.74 -6.03
C VAL A 106 -6.97 0.56 -6.44
N SER A 107 -7.20 -0.12 -7.55
CA SER A 107 -8.51 -0.59 -7.98
C SER A 107 -8.42 -2.08 -8.28
N ILE A 108 -9.46 -2.83 -7.92
CA ILE A 108 -9.56 -4.27 -8.11
C ILE A 108 -10.86 -4.55 -8.85
N ALA A 109 -10.78 -5.25 -9.98
CA ALA A 109 -11.94 -5.74 -10.70
C ALA A 109 -11.90 -7.27 -10.80
N HIS A 110 -13.08 -7.85 -10.80
CA HIS A 110 -13.29 -9.29 -10.89
C HIS A 110 -14.18 -9.56 -12.10
N LYS A 111 -13.81 -10.51 -12.95
CA LYS A 111 -14.62 -10.95 -14.09
C LYS A 111 -14.40 -12.43 -14.33
N ASP A 112 -15.49 -13.19 -14.30
CA ASP A 112 -15.50 -14.63 -14.52
C ASP A 112 -14.47 -15.35 -13.64
N ALA A 113 -13.44 -15.95 -14.24
CA ALA A 113 -12.40 -16.69 -13.55
C ALA A 113 -11.15 -15.85 -13.21
N CYS A 114 -11.16 -14.55 -13.47
CA CYS A 114 -9.99 -13.69 -13.35
C CYS A 114 -10.22 -12.48 -12.45
N VAL A 115 -9.14 -12.01 -11.85
CA VAL A 115 -9.07 -10.74 -11.14
C VAL A 115 -7.99 -9.88 -11.77
N VAL A 116 -8.21 -8.56 -11.79
CA VAL A 116 -7.22 -7.59 -12.20
C VAL A 116 -7.10 -6.53 -11.12
N ALA A 117 -5.87 -6.12 -10.83
CA ALA A 117 -5.59 -5.00 -9.96
C ALA A 117 -4.70 -3.99 -10.65
N VAL A 118 -5.01 -2.71 -10.47
CA VAL A 118 -4.23 -1.57 -10.97
C VAL A 118 -3.87 -0.70 -9.78
N ALA A 119 -2.60 -0.38 -9.61
CA ALA A 119 -2.07 0.49 -8.58
C ALA A 119 -1.32 1.68 -9.19
N ILE A 120 -1.47 2.87 -8.59
CA ILE A 120 -0.79 4.11 -9.00
C ILE A 120 -0.15 4.75 -7.77
N GLY A 121 1.14 5.09 -7.87
CA GLY A 121 1.88 5.84 -6.86
C GLY A 121 2.55 7.09 -7.44
N GLY A 122 2.34 8.24 -6.81
CA GLY A 122 2.93 9.53 -7.19
C GLY A 122 4.10 9.91 -6.29
N THR A 123 5.04 10.69 -6.84
CA THR A 123 6.22 11.21 -6.13
C THR A 123 6.16 12.74 -6.08
N SER A 124 5.21 13.31 -5.31
CA SER A 124 5.26 14.67 -4.73
C SER A 124 3.89 15.08 -4.15
N PRO A 125 3.85 16.08 -3.24
CA PRO A 125 2.71 16.38 -2.37
C PRO A 125 1.45 16.92 -3.07
N ASP A 126 1.57 17.42 -4.31
CA ASP A 126 0.50 18.17 -4.99
C ASP A 126 -0.45 17.29 -5.84
N ASP A 127 -0.06 16.05 -6.16
CA ASP A 127 -0.85 15.14 -7.03
C ASP A 127 -2.06 14.49 -6.34
N MET A 128 -2.27 14.71 -5.03
CA MET A 128 -3.34 14.08 -4.23
C MET A 128 -4.53 15.01 -3.93
N ALA A 129 -4.57 16.20 -4.53
CA ALA A 129 -5.58 17.23 -4.27
C ALA A 129 -6.96 16.94 -4.90
N LEU A 130 -7.55 15.77 -4.68
CA LEU A 130 -8.97 15.44 -5.00
C LEU A 130 -9.48 14.30 -4.06
N GLY A 131 -9.36 14.36 -2.72
CA GLY A 131 -10.34 14.87 -1.73
C GLY A 131 -10.86 13.73 -0.79
N PRO A 132 -11.56 13.99 0.35
CA PRO A 132 -11.80 15.25 1.06
C PRO A 132 -11.21 15.32 2.50
N ASP A 133 -10.60 14.27 3.05
CA ASP A 133 -10.29 14.22 4.49
C ASP A 133 -8.79 13.96 4.76
N ARG A 134 -8.01 15.04 4.95
CA ARG A 134 -6.79 15.16 5.81
C ARG A 134 -5.83 16.33 5.50
N ALA A 135 -6.30 17.47 4.98
CA ALA A 135 -5.48 18.65 4.73
C ALA A 135 -4.93 19.37 6.00
N ALA A 136 -5.31 18.96 7.22
CA ALA A 136 -4.85 19.61 8.45
C ALA A 136 -3.46 19.15 8.96
N ALA A 137 -2.96 17.97 8.53
CA ALA A 137 -1.73 17.41 9.08
C ALA A 137 -0.46 17.78 8.30
N GLY A 138 -0.55 17.88 6.97
CA GLY A 138 0.61 18.11 6.10
C GLY A 138 1.25 19.49 6.25
N THR A 139 0.43 20.54 6.32
CA THR A 139 0.87 21.94 6.44
C THR A 139 1.59 22.21 7.76
N ARG A 140 1.18 21.55 8.85
CA ARG A 140 1.84 21.67 10.15
C ARG A 140 3.25 21.08 10.13
N ILE A 141 3.41 19.91 9.51
CA ILE A 141 4.71 19.23 9.42
C ILE A 141 5.71 20.00 8.53
N ALA A 142 5.23 20.57 7.41
CA ALA A 142 6.08 21.37 6.52
C ALA A 142 6.51 22.70 7.17
N LEU A 143 5.58 23.41 7.82
CA LEU A 143 5.90 24.65 8.53
C LEU A 143 6.80 24.41 9.75
N GLU A 144 6.61 23.32 10.50
CA GLU A 144 7.49 22.97 11.61
C GLU A 144 8.91 22.55 11.15
N LYS A 145 9.05 21.95 9.96
CA LYS A 145 10.37 21.67 9.37
C LYS A 145 11.08 22.95 8.93
N ILE A 146 10.35 23.89 8.34
CA ILE A 146 10.89 25.21 7.92
C ILE A 146 11.25 26.07 9.15
N ALA A 147 10.42 26.04 10.21
CA ALA A 147 10.68 26.76 11.46
C ALA A 147 11.91 26.22 12.21
N ARG A 148 12.08 24.89 12.30
CA ARG A 148 13.27 24.25 12.89
C ARG A 148 14.54 24.55 12.09
N SER A 149 14.46 24.48 10.75
CA SER A 149 15.59 24.81 9.87
C SER A 149 16.04 26.27 10.00
N ARG A 150 15.11 27.23 10.18
CA ARG A 150 15.46 28.65 10.42
C ARG A 150 16.04 28.92 11.82
N ALA A 151 15.62 28.17 12.84
CA ALA A 151 16.17 28.28 14.20
C ALA A 151 17.62 27.77 14.31
N ASP A 152 17.95 26.69 13.60
CA ASP A 152 19.31 26.12 13.57
C ASP A 152 20.31 27.01 12.81
N ILE A 153 19.87 27.67 11.73
CA ILE A 153 20.68 28.66 11.00
C ILE A 153 20.98 29.91 11.86
N GLY A 154 20.07 30.28 12.77
CA GLY A 154 20.27 31.39 13.72
C GLY A 154 21.28 31.07 14.83
N LYS A 155 21.30 29.84 15.36
CA LYS A 155 22.24 29.43 16.41
C LYS A 155 23.67 29.23 15.90
N ALA A 156 23.85 28.76 14.66
CA ALA A 156 25.17 28.57 14.07
C ALA A 156 25.93 29.89 13.81
N ARG A 157 25.23 31.03 13.75
CA ARG A 157 25.84 32.36 13.54
C ARG A 157 26.25 33.09 14.81
N ASN A 158 25.72 32.69 15.98
CA ASN A 158 25.97 33.37 17.26
C ASN A 158 26.90 32.60 18.22
N GLY A 159 27.44 31.45 17.80
CA GLY A 159 28.34 30.61 18.62
C GLY A 159 29.83 30.78 18.32
N ASN A 160 30.21 31.78 17.52
CA ASN A 160 31.62 32.10 17.23
C ASN A 160 31.87 33.59 17.52
N ALA A 161 31.82 33.94 18.80
CA ALA A 161 32.34 35.19 19.37
C ALA A 161 32.73 34.93 20.83
#